data_AF-A0A437CR74-F1
#
_entry.id   AF-A0A437CR74-F1
#
_cell.length_a   1.000
_cell.length_b   1.000
_cell.length_c   1.000
_cell.angle_alpha   90.00
_cell.angle_beta   90.00
_cell.angle_gamma   90.00
#
_symmetry.space_group_name_H-M   'P 1'
#
loop_
_entity.id
_entity.type
_entity.pdbx_description
1 polymer ?
#
loop_
_entity_poly.entity_id
_entity_poly.type
_entity_poly.pdbx_seq_one_letter_code
_entity_poly.pdbx_strand_id
1 'polypeptide(L)'
;MDTREVSMCSTIHPVYSGDTVQRWQKTGDGTQQKMSLPRPTAVTEYNKYMGGVDTSDQMTGTNSVHRKTRRWPITVFQHRVDIAVTNAFVIHKTRCASLQERPMTRQQFQADIFRLRP
;
A
#
# COMPACT_ATOMS: atom_id res chain seq x y z
N MET A 1 -6.31 22.43 0.03
CA MET A 1 -5.44 21.59 -0.83
C MET A 1 -4.02 21.97 -0.48
N ASP A 2 -3.15 21.00 -0.23
CA ASP A 2 -1.73 21.29 -0.02
C ASP A 2 -1.15 21.91 -1.30
N THR A 3 -0.43 23.01 -1.15
CA THR A 3 0.21 23.76 -2.24
C THR A 3 1.72 23.75 -2.13
N ARG A 4 2.28 22.89 -1.26
CA ARG A 4 3.72 22.72 -1.13
C ARG A 4 4.33 22.21 -2.42
N GLU A 5 5.53 22.71 -2.70
CA GLU A 5 6.35 22.23 -3.79
C GLU A 5 6.80 20.79 -3.51
N VAL A 6 6.78 19.96 -4.55
CA VAL A 6 7.23 18.56 -4.49
C VAL A 6 8.32 18.37 -5.53
N SER A 7 9.51 18.00 -5.06
CA SER A 7 10.62 17.58 -5.92
C SER A 7 10.64 16.06 -6.05
N MET A 8 10.84 15.54 -7.26
CA MET A 8 10.99 14.11 -7.52
C MET A 8 12.19 13.84 -8.43
N CYS A 9 12.84 12.70 -8.21
CA CYS A 9 13.90 12.18 -9.06
C CYS A 9 13.51 10.80 -9.59
N SER A 10 13.73 10.54 -10.87
CA SER A 10 13.56 9.22 -11.49
C SER A 10 14.73 8.95 -12.43
N THR A 11 15.16 7.69 -12.49
CA THR A 11 16.20 7.22 -13.42
C THR A 11 15.64 6.57 -14.67
N ILE A 12 14.31 6.36 -14.74
CA ILE A 12 13.65 5.55 -15.77
C ILE A 12 12.56 6.29 -16.54
N HIS A 13 11.98 7.36 -15.99
CA HIS A 13 10.86 8.05 -16.60
C HIS A 13 11.29 9.31 -17.37
N PRO A 14 10.78 9.56 -18.58
CA PRO A 14 10.84 10.89 -19.19
C PRO A 14 10.02 11.89 -18.36
N VAL A 15 10.31 13.19 -18.51
CA VAL A 15 9.61 14.24 -17.75
C VAL A 15 8.11 14.21 -18.00
N TYR A 16 7.68 14.05 -19.25
CA TYR A 16 6.28 13.92 -19.63
C TYR A 16 6.10 12.81 -20.68
N SER A 17 5.12 11.93 -20.45
CA SER A 17 4.72 10.86 -21.39
C SER A 17 3.33 11.06 -21.98
N GLY A 18 2.72 12.23 -21.78
CA GLY A 18 1.37 12.57 -22.26
C GLY A 18 0.27 12.49 -21.19
N ASP A 19 0.60 12.09 -19.96
CA ASP A 19 -0.35 12.10 -18.84
C ASP A 19 -0.79 13.51 -18.47
N THR A 20 -2.09 13.72 -18.32
CA THR A 20 -2.66 15.00 -17.88
C THR A 20 -3.54 14.86 -16.65
N VAL A 21 -3.57 15.90 -15.82
CA VAL A 21 -4.44 16.00 -14.64
C VAL A 21 -5.33 17.24 -14.76
N GLN A 22 -6.60 17.09 -14.35
CA GLN A 22 -7.54 18.21 -14.29
C GLN A 22 -7.30 19.00 -13.01
N ARG A 23 -6.94 20.28 -13.13
CA ARG A 23 -6.72 21.18 -12.00
C ARG A 23 -7.59 22.43 -12.14
N TRP A 24 -8.12 22.89 -11.01
CA TRP A 24 -8.78 24.20 -10.95
C TRP A 24 -7.75 25.31 -11.04
N GLN A 25 -7.94 26.22 -11.99
CA GLN A 25 -7.13 27.42 -12.13
C GLN A 25 -8.06 28.64 -12.19
N LYS A 26 -7.65 29.72 -11.51
CA LYS A 26 -8.32 31.01 -11.63
C LYS A 26 -7.82 31.67 -12.91
N THR A 27 -8.73 31.95 -13.83
CA THR A 27 -8.48 32.76 -15.03
C THR A 27 -8.38 34.24 -14.62
N GLY A 28 -7.72 35.08 -15.43
CA GLY A 28 -7.53 36.51 -15.15
C GLY A 28 -8.82 37.27 -14.81
N ASP A 29 -9.95 36.79 -15.32
CA ASP A 29 -11.30 37.34 -15.08
C ASP A 29 -11.94 36.88 -13.75
N GLY A 30 -11.18 36.25 -12.84
CA GLY A 30 -11.66 35.77 -11.54
C GLY A 30 -12.48 34.47 -11.58
N THR A 31 -12.83 33.98 -12.76
CA THR A 31 -13.56 32.72 -12.95
C THR A 31 -12.65 31.52 -12.70
N GLN A 32 -13.13 30.50 -11.98
CA GLN A 32 -12.42 29.22 -11.85
C GLN A 32 -12.81 28.29 -12.98
N GLN A 33 -11.83 27.78 -13.71
CA GLN A 33 -12.04 26.77 -14.74
C GLN A 33 -11.16 25.55 -14.47
N LYS A 34 -11.65 24.36 -14.85
CA LYS A 34 -10.83 23.14 -14.85
C LYS A 34 -9.99 23.14 -16.11
N MET A 35 -8.68 23.13 -15.94
CA MET A 35 -7.72 23.04 -17.03
C MET A 35 -7.00 21.70 -16.97
N SER A 36 -6.75 21.12 -18.14
CA SER A 36 -5.90 19.94 -18.29
C SER A 36 -4.44 20.37 -18.29
N LEU A 37 -3.68 19.93 -17.29
CA LEU A 37 -2.25 20.24 -17.15
C LEU A 37 -1.42 18.97 -17.30
N PRO A 38 -0.26 19.02 -17.98
CA PRO A 38 0.63 17.88 -18.06
C PRO A 38 1.17 17.54 -16.66
N ARG A 39 1.10 16.26 -16.29
CA ARG A 39 1.64 15.74 -15.03
C ARG A 39 2.92 14.97 -15.33
N PRO A 40 4.00 15.14 -14.55
CA PRO A 40 5.18 14.31 -14.71
C PRO A 40 4.88 12.83 -14.54
N THR A 41 5.39 11.99 -15.43
CA THR A 41 5.10 10.54 -15.47
C THR A 41 5.47 9.85 -14.15
N ALA A 42 6.60 10.27 -13.56
CA ALA A 42 7.06 9.76 -12.27
C ALA A 42 6.04 9.96 -11.14
N VAL A 43 5.25 11.04 -11.17
CA VAL A 43 4.22 11.31 -10.16
C VAL A 43 3.08 10.30 -10.25
N THR A 44 2.65 9.98 -11.47
CA THR A 44 1.60 8.98 -11.70
C THR A 44 2.00 7.64 -11.09
N GLU A 45 3.22 7.20 -11.41
CA GLU A 45 3.71 5.89 -11.03
C GLU A 45 4.04 5.81 -9.54
N TYR A 46 4.64 6.86 -8.98
CA TYR A 46 4.85 6.98 -7.55
C TYR A 46 3.53 6.83 -6.79
N ASN A 47 2.49 7.58 -7.15
CA ASN A 47 1.20 7.51 -6.46
C ASN A 47 0.52 6.14 -6.59
N LYS A 48 0.75 5.43 -7.69
CA LYS A 48 0.23 4.07 -7.89
C LYS A 48 0.85 3.06 -6.92
N TYR A 49 2.12 3.23 -6.56
CA TYR A 49 2.88 2.25 -5.78
C TYR A 49 3.25 2.69 -4.35
N MET A 50 3.12 3.98 -4.02
CA MET A 50 3.57 4.55 -2.73
C MET A 50 2.94 3.88 -1.50
N GLY A 51 1.71 3.35 -1.63
CA GLY A 51 0.95 2.79 -0.50
C GLY A 51 1.37 1.38 -0.07
N GLY A 52 2.35 0.75 -0.73
CA GLY A 52 2.73 -0.64 -0.45
C GLY A 52 3.15 -0.89 1.01
N VAL A 53 3.99 -0.01 1.55
CA VAL A 53 4.50 -0.11 2.93
C VAL A 53 3.38 0.15 3.95
N ASP A 54 2.67 1.28 3.81
CA ASP A 54 1.56 1.63 4.71
C ASP A 54 0.49 0.54 4.77
N THR A 55 0.19 -0.08 3.62
CA THR A 55 -0.78 -1.18 3.52
C THR A 55 -0.29 -2.43 4.25
N SER A 56 1.00 -2.76 4.15
CA SER A 56 1.63 -3.86 4.90
C SER A 56 1.64 -3.60 6.41
N ASP A 57 1.97 -2.37 6.82
CA ASP A 57 2.00 -1.96 8.22
C ASP A 57 0.59 -1.98 8.82
N GLN A 58 -0.42 -1.50 8.10
CA GLN A 58 -1.82 -1.58 8.51
C GLN A 58 -2.27 -3.04 8.67
N MET A 59 -1.90 -3.92 7.74
CA MET A 59 -2.19 -5.34 7.86
C MET A 59 -1.53 -5.96 9.10
N THR A 60 -0.28 -5.62 9.38
CA THR A 60 0.46 -6.14 10.54
C THR A 60 -0.12 -5.60 11.85
N GLY A 61 -0.43 -4.30 11.92
CA GLY A 61 -0.95 -3.66 13.14
C GLY A 61 -2.37 -4.05 13.52
N THR A 62 -3.27 -4.28 12.56
CA THR A 62 -4.69 -4.59 12.82
C THR A 62 -4.95 -5.99 13.36
N ASN A 63 -4.05 -6.95 13.12
CA ASN A 63 -4.25 -8.37 13.46
C ASN A 63 -3.09 -8.93 14.30
N SER A 64 -2.36 -8.05 14.97
CA SER A 64 -1.23 -8.40 15.81
C SER A 64 -1.69 -9.17 17.05
N VAL A 65 -1.21 -10.41 17.20
CA VAL A 65 -1.41 -11.25 18.40
C VAL A 65 -0.30 -10.97 19.44
N HIS A 66 0.39 -9.83 19.31
CA HIS A 66 1.52 -9.49 20.16
C HIS A 66 1.13 -9.47 21.64
N ARG A 67 1.77 -10.34 22.43
CA ARG A 67 1.75 -10.23 23.89
C ARG A 67 2.73 -9.15 24.30
N LYS A 68 2.26 -8.12 25.01
CA LYS A 68 3.11 -7.05 25.56
C LYS A 68 4.27 -7.67 26.36
N THR A 69 5.49 -7.35 25.96
CA THR A 69 6.72 -7.81 26.60
C THR A 69 7.74 -6.68 26.67
N ARG A 70 8.54 -6.65 27.74
CA ARG A 70 9.66 -5.70 27.88
C ARG A 70 10.97 -6.25 27.30
N ARG A 71 10.97 -7.49 26.82
CA ARG A 71 12.15 -8.15 26.25
C ARG A 71 12.21 -7.88 24.75
N TRP A 72 13.04 -6.92 24.33
CA TRP A 72 13.18 -6.50 22.93
C TRP A 72 13.38 -7.64 21.91
N PRO A 73 14.13 -8.75 22.20
CA PRO A 73 14.29 -9.82 21.21
C PRO A 73 12.99 -10.55 20.94
N ILE A 74 12.14 -10.69 21.97
CA ILE A 74 10.82 -11.33 21.84
C ILE A 74 9.90 -10.45 21.00
N THR A 75 9.94 -9.13 21.19
CA THR A 75 9.18 -8.18 20.36
C THR A 75 9.57 -8.29 18.89
N VAL A 76 10.87 -8.33 18.59
CA VAL A 76 11.35 -8.49 17.21
C VAL A 76 10.93 -9.84 16.63
N PHE A 77 11.03 -10.93 17.42
CA PHE A 77 10.59 -12.26 17.00
C PHE A 77 9.09 -12.29 16.68
N GLN A 78 8.24 -11.75 17.56
CA GLN A 78 6.79 -11.66 17.34
C GLN A 78 6.46 -10.87 16.06
N HIS A 79 7.16 -9.76 15.82
CA HIS A 79 6.98 -8.97 14.61
C HIS A 79 7.35 -9.75 13.34
N ARG A 80 8.42 -10.55 13.38
CA ARG A 80 8.80 -11.43 12.26
C ARG A 80 7.72 -12.49 11.98
N VAL A 81 7.11 -13.06 13.01
CA VAL A 81 6.01 -14.02 12.87
C VAL A 81 4.79 -13.35 12.21
N ASP A 82 4.43 -12.13 12.64
CA ASP A 82 3.29 -11.41 12.05
C ASP A 82 3.51 -11.06 10.57
N ILE A 83 4.75 -10.69 10.19
CA ILE A 83 5.14 -10.51 8.78
C ILE A 83 4.99 -11.83 8.02
N ALA A 84 5.52 -12.94 8.57
CA ALA A 84 5.46 -14.24 7.91
C ALA A 84 4.02 -14.71 7.67
N VAL A 85 3.14 -14.55 8.65
CA VAL A 85 1.70 -14.88 8.53
C VAL A 85 1.02 -14.00 7.49
N THR A 86 1.34 -12.71 7.46
CA THR A 86 0.79 -11.77 6.47
C THR A 86 1.23 -12.12 5.05
N ASN A 87 2.51 -12.44 4.86
CA ASN A 87 3.05 -12.89 3.57
C ASN A 87 2.43 -14.22 3.12
N ALA A 88 2.27 -15.18 4.04
CA ALA A 88 1.60 -16.45 3.74
C ALA A 88 0.16 -16.24 3.29
N PHE A 89 -0.57 -15.30 3.91
CA PHE A 89 -1.92 -14.94 3.50
C PHE A 89 -1.97 -14.31 2.10
N VAL A 90 -1.02 -13.43 1.77
CA VAL A 90 -0.91 -12.85 0.42
C VAL A 90 -0.69 -13.95 -0.61
N ILE A 91 0.24 -14.88 -0.35
CA ILE A 91 0.51 -16.03 -1.24
C ILE A 91 -0.74 -16.89 -1.39
N HIS A 92 -1.45 -17.18 -0.29
CA HIS A 92 -2.70 -17.93 -0.31
C HIS A 92 -3.75 -17.25 -1.21
N LYS A 93 -3.94 -15.93 -1.09
CA LYS A 93 -4.85 -15.19 -1.97
C LYS A 93 -4.43 -15.28 -3.43
N THR A 94 -3.15 -15.14 -3.75
CA THR A 94 -2.63 -15.26 -5.11
C THR A 94 -2.87 -16.66 -5.67
N ARG A 95 -2.66 -17.71 -4.86
CA ARG A 95 -2.94 -19.10 -5.23
C ARG A 95 -4.43 -19.32 -5.50
N CYS A 96 -5.32 -18.89 -4.62
CA CYS A 96 -6.76 -19.01 -4.83
C CYS A 96 -7.21 -18.27 -6.10
N ALA A 97 -6.68 -17.08 -6.34
CA ALA A 97 -6.97 -16.33 -7.57
C ALA A 97 -6.53 -17.10 -8.83
N SER A 98 -5.36 -17.75 -8.80
CA SER A 98 -4.88 -18.58 -9.91
C SER A 98 -5.72 -19.83 -10.16
N LEU A 99 -6.33 -20.38 -9.11
CA LEU A 99 -7.19 -21.57 -9.16
C LEU A 99 -8.68 -21.22 -9.34
N GLN A 100 -9.03 -19.93 -9.46
CA GLN A 100 -10.42 -19.43 -9.48
C GLN A 100 -11.24 -19.84 -8.24
N GLU A 101 -10.57 -20.06 -7.11
CA GLU A 101 -11.20 -20.39 -5.83
C GLU A 101 -11.46 -19.13 -5.00
N ARG A 102 -12.47 -19.19 -4.12
CA ARG A 102 -12.71 -18.13 -3.16
C ARG A 102 -11.68 -18.21 -2.04
N PRO A 103 -10.82 -17.18 -1.84
CA PRO A 103 -9.88 -17.20 -0.74
C PRO A 103 -10.62 -17.11 0.61
N MET A 104 -10.13 -17.86 1.58
CA MET A 104 -10.52 -17.72 2.99
C MET A 104 -10.33 -16.29 3.48
N THR A 105 -11.15 -15.89 4.46
CA THR A 105 -10.92 -14.62 5.15
C THR A 105 -9.64 -14.71 5.98
N ARG A 106 -8.99 -13.58 6.24
CA ARG A 106 -7.73 -13.56 7.00
C ARG A 106 -7.86 -14.18 8.40
N GLN A 107 -8.99 -13.95 9.07
CA GLN A 107 -9.29 -14.53 10.38
C GLN A 107 -9.39 -16.06 10.33
N GLN A 108 -10.07 -16.58 9.30
CA GLN A 108 -10.19 -18.02 9.09
C GLN A 108 -8.82 -18.64 8.76
N PHE A 109 -8.03 -17.98 7.92
CA PHE A 109 -6.67 -18.40 7.58
C PHE A 109 -5.77 -18.47 8.82
N GLN A 110 -5.82 -17.44 9.68
CA GLN A 110 -5.07 -17.44 10.94
C GLN A 110 -5.56 -18.53 11.90
N ALA A 111 -6.89 -18.70 12.04
CA ALA A 111 -7.45 -19.75 12.88
C ALA A 111 -7.02 -21.15 12.42
N ASP A 112 -6.94 -21.37 11.11
CA ASP A 112 -6.46 -22.63 10.53
C ASP A 112 -4.99 -22.89 10.85
N ILE A 113 -4.13 -21.87 10.70
CA ILE A 113 -2.72 -21.93 11.13
C ILE A 113 -2.58 -22.30 12.61
N PHE A 114 -3.41 -21.72 13.48
CA PHE A 114 -3.34 -22.00 14.92
C PHE A 114 -3.95 -23.35 15.31
N ARG A 115 -4.88 -23.89 14.52
CA ARG A 115 -5.46 -25.24 14.71
C ARG A 115 -4.51 -26.36 14.34
N LEU A 116 -3.49 -26.09 13.51
CA LEU A 116 -2.43 -27.04 13.18
C LEU A 116 -1.42 -27.27 14.33
N ARG A 117 -1.69 -26.79 15.55
CA ARG A 117 -0.96 -27.24 16.74
C ARG A 117 -1.47 -28.62 17.19
N PRO A 118 -0.64 -29.68 17.18
CA PRO A 118 -0.96 -30.91 17.89
C PRO A 118 -1.06 -30.68 19.41
#